data_AF-A0AAU7VIH5-F1
#
_entry.id   AF-A0AAU7VIH5-F1
#
_cell.length_a   1.000
_cell.length_b   1.000
_cell.length_c   1.000
_cell.angle_alpha   90.00
_cell.angle_beta   90.00
_cell.angle_gamma   90.00
#
_symmetry.space_group_name_H-M   'P 1'
#
loop_
_entity.id
_entity.type
_entity.pdbx_description
1 polymer ?
#
loop_
_entity_poly.entity_id
_entity_poly.type
_entity_poly.pdbx_seq_one_letter_code
_entity_poly.pdbx_strand_id
1 'polypeptide(L)' 'MAKKVLSAKRKALLKLIHSYIEEHGYSPSVRELTKLLNVVSTSSVHNHLRILEDNDFISKHGNSPRTLSLTDKGREVI' A
#
# COMPACT_ATOMS: atom_id res chain seq x y z
N MET A 1 -22.64 -3.49 -6.00
CA MET A 1 -21.35 -2.85 -6.38
C MET A 1 -20.23 -3.81 -5.97
N ALA A 2 -19.45 -4.29 -6.93
CA ALA A 2 -18.55 -5.42 -6.73
C ALA A 2 -17.45 -5.06 -5.72
N LYS A 3 -17.51 -5.67 -4.54
CA LYS A 3 -16.43 -5.72 -3.56
C LYS A 3 -15.25 -6.41 -4.25
N LYS A 4 -14.41 -5.65 -4.95
CA LYS A 4 -13.29 -6.18 -5.72
C LYS A 4 -12.39 -6.89 -4.72
N VAL A 5 -12.42 -8.22 -4.74
CA VAL A 5 -11.79 -9.06 -3.71
C VAL A 5 -10.30 -8.77 -3.73
N LEU A 6 -9.84 -8.02 -2.71
CA LEU A 6 -8.44 -7.71 -2.56
C LEU A 6 -7.72 -9.01 -2.19
N SER A 7 -6.74 -9.42 -3.00
CA SER A 7 -5.92 -10.59 -2.67
C SER A 7 -5.30 -10.43 -1.28
N ALA A 8 -5.18 -11.53 -0.53
CA ALA A 8 -4.62 -11.52 0.83
C ALA A 8 -3.28 -10.75 0.91
N LYS A 9 -2.42 -10.87 -0.11
CA LYS A 9 -1.15 -10.13 -0.19
C LYS A 9 -1.32 -8.62 -0.30
N ARG A 10 -2.29 -8.16 -1.10
CA ARG A 10 -2.60 -6.73 -1.26
C ARG A 10 -3.20 -6.15 0.01
N LYS A 11 -4.06 -6.93 0.69
CA LYS A 11 -4.63 -6.56 1.99
C LYS A 11 -3.55 -6.43 3.06
N ALA A 12 -2.61 -7.39 3.11
CA ALA A 12 -1.46 -7.34 4.01
C ALA A 12 -0.57 -6.12 3.73
N LEU A 13 -0.27 -5.82 2.46
CA LEU A 13 0.51 -4.63 2.10
C LEU A 13 -0.17 -3.33 2.54
N LEU A 14 -1.49 -3.22 2.33
CA LEU A 14 -2.27 -2.05 2.73
C LEU A 14 -2.28 -1.89 4.26
N LYS A 15 -2.42 -2.99 5.00
CA LYS A 15 -2.31 -3.01 6.47
C LYS A 15 -0.93 -2.62 6.98
N LEU A 16 0.12 -3.11 6.32
CA LEU A 16 1.51 -2.71 6.63
C LEU A 16 1.72 -1.21 6.43
N ILE A 17 1.25 -0.65 5.31
CA ILE A 17 1.35 0.80 5.07
C ILE A 17 0.63 1.58 6.16
N HIS A 18 -0.60 1.18 6.52
CA HIS A 18 -1.34 1.82 7.59
C HIS A 18 -0.61 1.77 8.93
N SER A 19 -0.24 0.56 9.38
CA SER A 19 0.48 0.38 10.66
C SER A 19 1.78 1.16 10.69
N TYR A 20 2.52 1.19 9.58
CA TYR A 20 3.77 1.93 9.48
C TYR A 20 3.55 3.45 9.57
N ILE A 21 2.51 3.98 8.93
CA ILE A 21 2.15 5.41 9.05
C ILE A 21 1.75 5.74 10.49
N GLU A 22 1.00 4.87 11.17
CA GLU A 22 0.60 5.11 12.56
C GLU A 22 1.78 5.03 13.54
N GLU A 23 2.71 4.11 13.31
CA GLU A 23 3.87 3.90 14.18
C GLU A 23 4.96 4.95 13.98
N HIS A 24 5.22 5.33 12.72
CA HIS A 24 6.33 6.21 12.37
C HIS A 24 5.92 7.64 11.98
N GLY A 25 4.64 7.88 11.68
CA GLY A 25 4.14 9.17 11.22
C GLY A 25 4.41 9.48 9.74
N TYR A 26 4.95 8.53 8.96
CA TYR A 26 5.22 8.70 7.54
C TYR A 26 4.99 7.41 6.75
N SER A 27 4.84 7.54 5.43
CA SER A 27 4.60 6.40 4.55
C SER A 27 5.86 5.56 4.29
N PRO A 28 5.79 4.22 4.34
CA PRO A 28 6.94 3.37 4.06
C PRO A 28 7.38 3.46 2.60
N SER A 29 8.68 3.37 2.40
CA SER A 29 9.29 3.27 1.07
C SER A 29 9.11 1.88 0.46
N VAL A 30 9.27 1.79 -0.87
CA VAL A 30 9.26 0.50 -1.60
C VAL A 30 10.28 -0.49 -1.01
N ARG A 31 11.44 0.00 -0.54
CA ARG A 31 12.47 -0.82 0.11
C ARG A 31 12.01 -1.40 1.45
N GLU A 32 11.31 -0.62 2.26
CA GLU A 32 10.75 -1.09 3.53
C GLU A 32 9.62 -2.08 3.28
N LEU A 33 8.74 -1.79 2.32
CA LEU A 33 7.68 -2.70 1.90
C LEU A 33 8.23 -4.05 1.41
N THR A 34 9.32 -4.05 0.63
CA THR A 34 9.97 -5.31 0.22
C THR A 34 10.52 -6.11 1.40
N LYS A 35 11.09 -5.43 2.42
CA LYS A 35 11.56 -6.09 3.65
C LYS A 35 10.41 -6.65 4.48
N LEU A 36 9.37 -5.84 4.70
CA LEU A 36 8.20 -6.22 5.51
C LEU A 36 7.40 -7.37 4.88
N LEU A 37 7.28 -7.38 3.56
CA LEU A 37 6.65 -8.48 2.81
C LEU A 37 7.58 -9.67 2.54
N ASN A 38 8.85 -9.54 2.91
CA ASN A 38 9.90 -10.52 2.64
C ASN A 38 9.96 -10.95 1.15
N VAL A 39 9.81 -10.00 0.24
CA VAL A 39 9.84 -10.23 -1.22
C VAL A 39 11.10 -9.65 -1.84
N VAL A 40 11.66 -10.39 -2.80
CA VAL A 40 12.96 -10.05 -3.42
C VAL A 40 12.82 -8.97 -4.50
N SER A 41 11.64 -8.82 -5.12
CA SER A 41 11.44 -7.94 -6.28
C SER A 41 10.66 -6.67 -5.94
N THR A 42 11.35 -5.52 -6.00
CA THR A 42 10.77 -4.18 -5.93
C THR A 42 9.70 -3.94 -7.01
N SER A 43 9.87 -4.56 -8.19
CA SER A 43 8.91 -4.49 -9.31
C SER A 43 7.53 -5.03 -8.93
N SER A 44 7.47 -6.10 -8.14
CA SER A 44 6.20 -6.68 -7.67
C SER A 44 5.48 -5.73 -6.72
N VAL A 45 6.22 -5.08 -5.82
CA VAL A 45 5.67 -4.06 -4.90
C VAL A 45 5.12 -2.87 -5.69
N HIS A 46 5.85 -2.38 -6.70
CA HIS A 46 5.33 -1.32 -7.57
C HIS A 46 4.02 -1.69 -8.24
N ASN A 47 3.90 -2.92 -8.74
CA ASN A 47 2.66 -3.38 -9.38
C ASN A 47 1.52 -3.50 -8.36
N HIS A 48 1.80 -3.96 -7.14
CA HIS A 48 0.81 -3.99 -6.06
C HIS A 48 0.33 -2.59 -5.69
N LEU A 49 1.25 -1.63 -5.54
CA LEU A 49 0.92 -0.23 -5.25
C LEU A 49 0.07 0.38 -6.35
N ARG A 50 0.43 0.18 -7.62
CA ARG A 50 -0.33 0.67 -8.77
C ARG A 50 -1.77 0.13 -8.77
N ILE A 51 -1.93 -1.16 -8.48
CA ILE A 51 -3.28 -1.75 -8.39
C ILE A 51 -4.06 -1.15 -7.22
N LEU A 52 -3.43 -0.92 -6.07
CA LEU A 52 -4.13 -0.28 -4.95
C LEU A 52 -4.54 1.17 -5.27
N GLU A 53 -3.69 1.90 -5.99
CA GLU A 53 -3.94 3.25 -6.49
C GLU A 53 -5.09 3.27 -7.52
N ASP A 54 -5.06 2.38 -8.51
CA ASP A 54 -6.14 2.20 -9.51
C ASP A 54 -7.49 1.82 -8.89
N ASN A 55 -7.50 1.33 -7.64
CA ASN A 55 -8.73 0.98 -6.92
C ASN A 55 -9.11 2.01 -5.86
N ASP A 56 -8.50 3.20 -5.87
CA ASP A 56 -8.69 4.27 -4.91
C ASP A 56 -8.46 3.83 -3.45
N PHE A 57 -7.62 2.84 -3.18
CA PHE A 57 -7.29 2.42 -1.81
C PHE A 57 -6.15 3.24 -1.21
N ILE A 58 -5.25 3.72 -2.08
CA ILE A 58 -4.13 4.58 -1.71
C ILE A 58 -4.04 5.71 -2.73
N SER A 59 -3.63 6.89 -2.27
CA SER A 59 -3.33 8.04 -3.12
C SER A 59 -1.84 8.33 -3.03
N LYS A 60 -1.19 8.55 -4.16
CA LYS A 60 0.23 8.93 -4.20
C LYS A 60 0.38 10.33 -4.75
N HIS A 61 0.82 11.27 -3.92
CA HIS A 61 1.05 12.64 -4.38
C HIS A 61 2.46 12.77 -4.95
N GLY A 62 2.60 12.61 -6.28
CA GLY A 62 3.84 12.82 -7.02
C GLY A 62 4.71 11.57 -7.21
N ASN A 63 5.95 11.77 -7.67
CA ASN A 63 6.85 10.68 -8.08
C ASN A 63 7.56 9.98 -6.90
N SER A 64 7.33 10.43 -5.67
CA SER A 64 8.00 9.94 -4.47
C SER A 64 7.13 8.92 -3.72
N PRO A 65 7.70 7.78 -3.26
CA PRO A 65 6.96 6.82 -2.44
C PRO A 65 6.60 7.34 -1.03
N ARG A 66 7.24 8.44 -0.58
CA ARG A 66 7.03 9.04 0.75
C ARG A 66 5.74 9.86 0.91
N THR A 67 5.06 10.14 -0.19
CA THR A 67 3.80 10.91 -0.23
C THR A 67 2.58 10.00 -0.45
N LEU A 68 2.69 8.74 -0.06
CA LEU A 68 1.64 7.76 -0.22
C LEU A 68 0.72 7.77 1.01
N SER A 69 -0.54 8.14 0.79
CA SER A 69 -1.57 8.30 1.82
C SER A 69 -2.69 7.27 1.63
N LEU A 70 -3.22 6.73 2.72
CA LEU A 70 -4.42 5.89 2.65
C LEU A 70 -5.67 6.74 2.46
N THR A 71 -6.54 6.31 1.56
CA THR A 71 -7.87 6.87 1.36
C THR A 71 -8.88 6.22 2.31
N ASP A 72 -10.09 6.76 2.38
CA ASP A 72 -11.18 6.21 3.21
C ASP A 72 -11.50 4.76 2.82
N LYS A 73 -11.57 4.45 1.51
CA LYS A 73 -11.75 3.07 1.01
C LYS A 73 -10.63 2.14 1.48
N GLY A 74 -9.40 2.64 1.52
CA GLY A 74 -8.26 1.90 2.06
C GLY A 74 -8.52 1.49 3.51
N ARG A 75 -8.93 2.46 4.33
CA ARG A 75 -9.25 2.27 5.76
C ARG A 75 -10.44 1.34 5.99
N GLU A 76 -11.45 1.36 5.13
CA GLU A 76 -12.62 0.47 5.24
C GLU A 76 -12.29 -1.02 5.03
N VAL A 77 -11.21 -1.32 4.30
CA VAL A 77 -10.85 -2.69 3.95
C VAL A 77 -10.03 -3.38 5.02
N ILE A 78 -9.20 -2.64 5.76
CA ILE A 78 -8.20 -3.18 6.70
C ILE A 78 -8.84 -3.73 7.98
#